data_AF-A0A2E6ZIT0-F1
#
_entry.id   AF-A0A2E6ZIT0-F1
#
_cell.length_a   1.000
_cell.length_b   1.000
_cell.length_c   1.000
_cell.angle_alpha   90.00
_cell.angle_beta   90.00
_cell.angle_gamma   90.00
#
_symmetry.space_group_name_H-M   'P 1'
#
loop_
_entity.id
_entity.type
_entity.pdbx_description
1 polymer ?
#
loop_
_entity_poly.entity_id
_entity_poly.type
_entity_poly.pdbx_seq_one_letter_code
_entity_poly.pdbx_strand_id
1 'polypeptide(L)'
;MKTKIVLGYLGLVPFITFVIFPIAFGERYEVMGHQQLVVYGSIIISFLSGIVWGIEVLDQKNFIISIIFSLSGFLAILLSYFNQILAMSLLFILFFLFYNFESKINPHFSNYKYMKLRKNLTTWVCGCYLFSILTALNFLKI
;
A
#
# COMPACT_ATOMS: atom_id res chain seq x y z
N MET A 1 -7.31 -13.96 -17.82
CA MET A 1 -7.08 -12.50 -17.65
C MET A 1 -8.12 -11.82 -16.74
N LYS A 2 -9.43 -12.07 -16.92
CA LYS A 2 -10.50 -11.48 -16.10
C LYS A 2 -10.33 -11.73 -14.59
N THR A 3 -10.05 -12.98 -14.18
CA THR A 3 -9.88 -13.35 -12.76
C THR A 3 -8.79 -12.54 -12.06
N LYS A 4 -7.61 -12.37 -12.68
CA LYS A 4 -6.49 -11.59 -12.11
C LYS A 4 -6.86 -10.13 -11.88
N ILE A 5 -7.64 -9.54 -12.81
CA ILE A 5 -8.10 -8.14 -12.70
C ILE A 5 -9.10 -8.01 -11.55
N VAL A 6 -10.09 -8.90 -11.47
CA VAL A 6 -11.09 -8.91 -10.40
C VAL A 6 -10.43 -9.08 -9.04
N LEU A 7 -9.54 -10.06 -8.88
CA LEU A 7 -8.81 -10.29 -7.63
C LEU A 7 -7.93 -9.09 -7.25
N GLY A 8 -7.30 -8.43 -8.24
CA GLY A 8 -6.54 -7.20 -7.99
C GLY A 8 -7.39 -6.09 -7.40
N TYR A 9 -8.60 -5.88 -7.93
CA TYR A 9 -9.55 -4.89 -7.39
C TYR A 9 -10.16 -5.29 -6.05
N LEU A 10 -10.39 -6.59 -5.81
CA LEU A 10 -10.82 -7.07 -4.50
C LEU A 10 -9.78 -6.78 -3.41
N GLY A 11 -8.49 -6.73 -3.77
CA GLY A 11 -7.42 -6.29 -2.88
C GLY A 11 -7.58 -4.84 -2.37
N LEU A 12 -8.36 -3.97 -3.04
CA LEU A 12 -8.67 -2.62 -2.57
C LEU A 12 -9.74 -2.59 -1.49
N VAL A 13 -10.58 -3.62 -1.39
CA VAL A 13 -11.74 -3.61 -0.50
C VAL A 13 -11.32 -3.32 0.94
N PRO A 14 -10.29 -3.97 1.52
CA PRO A 14 -9.93 -3.69 2.91
C PRO A 14 -9.36 -2.27 3.12
N PHE A 15 -8.64 -1.70 2.13
CA PHE A 15 -8.19 -0.30 2.22
C PHE A 15 -9.38 0.65 2.37
N ILE A 16 -10.37 0.51 1.49
CA ILE A 16 -11.56 1.36 1.51
C ILE A 16 -12.37 1.13 2.79
N THR A 17 -12.52 -0.13 3.21
CA THR A 17 -13.24 -0.48 4.44
C THR A 17 -12.62 0.19 5.66
N PHE A 18 -11.29 0.12 5.84
CA PHE A 18 -10.64 0.70 7.02
C PHE A 18 -10.61 2.23 7.01
N VAL A 19 -10.67 2.87 5.83
CA VAL A 19 -10.87 4.32 5.72
C VAL A 19 -12.28 4.74 6.12
N ILE A 20 -13.30 3.99 5.66
CA ILE A 20 -14.72 4.33 5.92
C ILE A 20 -15.14 3.96 7.34
N PHE A 21 -14.51 2.95 7.94
CA PHE A 21 -14.87 2.43 9.26
C PHE A 21 -15.03 3.50 10.35
N PRO A 22 -14.05 4.39 10.60
CA PRO A 22 -14.22 5.44 11.61
C PRO A 22 -15.29 6.48 11.25
N ILE A 23 -15.54 6.73 9.96
CA ILE A 23 -16.61 7.64 9.52
C ILE A 23 -17.98 7.03 9.83
N ALA A 24 -18.15 5.73 9.58
CA ALA A 24 -19.42 5.04 9.74
C ALA A 24 -19.77 4.75 11.21
N PHE A 25 -18.78 4.44 12.05
CA PHE A 25 -19.00 3.99 13.43
C PHE A 25 -18.56 5.01 14.49
N GLY A 26 -18.02 6.16 14.07
CA GLY A 26 -17.62 7.28 14.92
C GLY A 26 -16.12 7.31 15.24
N GLU A 27 -15.65 8.51 15.62
CA GLU A 27 -14.24 8.87 15.80
C GLU A 27 -13.49 7.99 16.81
N ARG A 28 -14.18 7.39 17.78
CA ARG A 28 -13.57 6.44 18.74
C ARG A 28 -12.87 5.25 18.06
N TYR A 29 -13.23 4.94 16.81
CA TYR A 29 -12.64 3.87 16.01
C TYR A 29 -11.52 4.34 15.08
N GLU A 30 -11.15 5.63 15.07
CA GLU A 30 -10.15 6.19 14.16
C GLU A 30 -8.78 5.54 14.34
N VAL A 31 -8.29 5.46 15.58
CA VAL A 31 -7.02 4.80 15.91
C VAL A 31 -7.02 3.35 15.45
N MET A 32 -8.12 2.62 15.67
CA MET A 32 -8.25 1.23 15.26
C MET A 32 -8.28 1.10 13.72
N GLY A 33 -9.05 1.94 13.03
CA GLY A 33 -9.14 1.97 11.57
C GLY A 33 -7.79 2.24 10.92
N HIS A 34 -7.07 3.25 11.39
CA HIS A 34 -5.71 3.57 10.91
C HIS A 34 -4.71 2.45 11.19
N GLN A 35 -4.77 1.83 12.36
CA GLN A 35 -3.90 0.69 12.67
C GLN A 35 -4.14 -0.48 11.71
N GLN A 36 -5.40 -0.82 11.44
CA GLN A 36 -5.73 -1.90 10.50
C GLN A 36 -5.37 -1.55 9.06
N LEU A 37 -5.54 -0.28 8.66
CA LEU A 37 -5.11 0.23 7.36
C LEU A 37 -3.59 0.07 7.17
N VAL A 38 -2.79 0.43 8.19
CA VAL A 38 -1.33 0.24 8.16
C VAL A 38 -0.97 -1.24 8.09
N VAL A 39 -1.54 -2.08 8.96
CA VAL A 39 -1.24 -3.52 8.98
C VAL A 39 -1.51 -4.17 7.62
N TYR A 40 -2.70 -3.94 7.06
CA TYR A 40 -3.06 -4.51 5.76
C TYR A 40 -2.17 -3.96 4.64
N GLY A 41 -1.92 -2.65 4.63
CA GLY A 41 -1.03 -1.99 3.69
C GLY A 41 0.38 -2.54 3.69
N SER A 42 0.94 -2.76 4.87
CA SER A 42 2.24 -3.38 5.09
C SER A 42 2.30 -4.81 4.54
N ILE A 43 1.27 -5.63 4.78
CA ILE A 43 1.19 -6.98 4.21
C ILE A 43 1.20 -6.92 2.67
N ILE A 44 0.43 -6.00 2.08
CA ILE A 44 0.32 -5.87 0.62
C ILE A 44 1.64 -5.42 0.01
N ILE A 45 2.34 -4.43 0.57
CA ILE A 45 3.63 -3.98 0.01
C ILE A 45 4.72 -5.06 0.15
N SER A 46 4.72 -5.82 1.26
CA SER A 46 5.61 -6.96 1.44
C SER A 46 5.33 -8.10 0.46
N PHE A 47 4.05 -8.39 0.19
CA PHE A 47 3.69 -9.39 -0.81
C PHE A 47 4.04 -8.95 -2.23
N LEU A 48 3.73 -7.70 -2.59
CA LEU A 48 4.04 -7.13 -3.90
C LEU A 48 5.54 -7.16 -4.20
N SER A 49 6.36 -6.79 -3.23
CA SER A 49 7.82 -6.83 -3.36
C SER A 49 8.38 -8.26 -3.41
N GLY A 50 7.72 -9.23 -2.76
CA GLY A 50 8.05 -10.65 -2.89
C GLY A 50 7.79 -11.21 -4.30
N ILE A 51 6.74 -10.76 -5.00
CA ILE A 51 6.45 -11.20 -6.38
C ILE A 51 7.61 -10.90 -7.34
N VAL A 52 8.37 -9.84 -7.08
CA VAL A 52 9.53 -9.44 -7.90
C VAL A 52 10.59 -10.54 -7.96
N TRP A 53 10.66 -11.43 -6.97
CA TRP A 53 11.62 -12.54 -6.94
C TRP A 53 11.38 -13.56 -8.07
N GLY A 54 10.14 -13.64 -8.59
CA GLY A 54 9.79 -14.54 -9.68
C GLY A 54 10.20 -14.02 -11.08
N ILE A 55 10.87 -12.87 -11.16
CA ILE A 55 11.35 -12.32 -12.43
C ILE A 55 12.69 -12.97 -12.78
N GLU A 56 12.73 -13.71 -13.89
CA GLU A 56 13.87 -14.55 -14.31
C GLU A 56 15.19 -13.79 -14.48
N VAL A 57 15.14 -12.51 -14.85
CA VAL A 57 16.31 -11.68 -15.14
C VAL A 57 16.38 -10.47 -14.20
N LEU A 58 16.26 -10.72 -12.89
CA LEU A 58 16.41 -9.67 -11.88
C LEU A 58 17.88 -9.52 -11.47
N ASP A 59 18.45 -8.33 -11.66
CA ASP A 59 19.79 -8.04 -11.16
C ASP A 59 19.82 -8.02 -9.61
N GLN A 60 21.01 -8.22 -9.04
CA GLN A 60 21.21 -8.27 -7.59
C GLN A 60 20.73 -6.98 -6.90
N LYS A 61 20.89 -5.82 -7.56
CA LYS A 61 20.50 -4.52 -7.03
C LYS A 61 18.97 -4.44 -6.84
N ASN A 62 18.20 -4.81 -7.87
CA ASN A 62 16.75 -4.79 -7.82
C ASN A 62 16.20 -5.83 -6.84
N PHE A 63 16.90 -6.96 -6.67
CA PHE A 63 16.57 -7.92 -5.62
C PHE A 63 16.69 -7.31 -4.21
N ILE A 64 17.81 -6.65 -3.92
CA ILE A 64 18.02 -5.97 -2.63
C ILE A 64 16.96 -4.87 -2.42
N ILE A 65 16.69 -4.05 -3.45
CA ILE A 65 15.66 -3.01 -3.38
C ILE A 65 14.28 -3.62 -3.04
N SER A 66 13.94 -4.76 -3.63
CA SER A 66 12.67 -5.46 -3.34
C SER A 66 12.60 -5.93 -1.89
N ILE A 67 13.70 -6.47 -1.34
CA ILE A 67 13.78 -6.83 0.08
C ILE A 67 13.60 -5.60 0.97
N ILE A 68 14.22 -4.47 0.62
CA ILE A 68 14.07 -3.21 1.36
C ILE A 68 12.60 -2.79 1.39
N PHE A 69 11.86 -2.86 0.27
CA PHE A 69 10.42 -2.58 0.26
C PHE A 69 9.64 -3.51 1.19
N SER A 70 9.96 -4.81 1.18
CA SER A 70 9.29 -5.79 2.04
C SER A 70 9.50 -5.52 3.52
N LEU A 71 10.75 -5.26 3.92
CA LEU A 71 11.11 -4.92 5.30
C LEU A 71 10.57 -3.56 5.72
N SER A 72 10.46 -2.60 4.79
CA SER A 72 9.85 -1.29 5.07
C SER A 72 8.37 -1.39 5.38
N GLY A 73 7.66 -2.36 4.78
CA GLY A 73 6.29 -2.71 5.17
C GLY A 73 6.21 -3.14 6.63
N PHE A 74 7.08 -4.05 7.06
CA PHE A 74 7.16 -4.47 8.46
C PHE A 74 7.54 -3.30 9.40
N LEU A 75 8.50 -2.47 9.00
CA LEU A 75 8.88 -1.26 9.73
C LEU A 75 7.68 -0.32 9.93
N ALA A 76 6.81 -0.16 8.93
CA ALA A 76 5.63 0.68 9.04
C ALA A 76 4.65 0.18 10.12
N ILE A 77 4.53 -1.14 10.33
CA ILE A 77 3.73 -1.71 11.43
C ILE A 77 4.33 -1.32 12.78
N LEU A 78 5.66 -1.45 12.93
CA LEU A 78 6.33 -1.07 14.17
C LEU A 78 6.19 0.44 14.43
N LEU A 79 6.34 1.25 13.39
CA LEU A 79 6.22 2.69 13.46
C LEU A 79 4.82 3.15 13.86
N SER A 80 3.77 2.41 13.47
CA SER A 80 2.39 2.81 13.75
C SER A 80 2.02 2.72 15.22
N TYR A 81 2.72 1.90 16.01
CA TYR A 81 2.57 1.89 17.47
C TYR A 81 3.05 3.18 18.14
N PHE A 82 4.00 3.87 17.52
CA PHE A 82 4.53 5.13 18.01
C PHE A 82 3.86 6.34 17.37
N ASN A 83 3.61 6.29 16.05
CA ASN A 83 3.02 7.38 15.30
C ASN A 83 2.34 6.87 14.01
N GLN A 84 1.01 6.84 14.02
CA GLN A 84 0.20 6.37 12.89
C GLN A 84 0.33 7.27 11.65
N ILE A 85 0.45 8.59 11.83
CA ILE A 85 0.59 9.54 10.72
C ILE A 85 1.89 9.28 9.96
N LEU A 86 3.01 9.08 10.69
CA LEU A 86 4.30 8.74 10.07
C LEU A 86 4.25 7.38 9.38
N ALA A 87 3.62 6.38 9.98
CA ALA A 87 3.46 5.06 9.36
C ALA A 87 2.65 5.11 8.06
N MET A 88 1.51 5.80 8.05
CA MET A 88 0.69 6.00 6.86
C MET A 88 1.42 6.82 5.79
N SER A 89 2.18 7.85 6.19
CA SER A 89 2.98 8.66 5.28
C SER A 89 4.09 7.84 4.63
N LEU A 90 4.77 6.99 5.41
CA LEU A 90 5.75 6.05 4.91
C LEU A 90 5.12 5.09 3.88
N LEU A 91 3.97 4.49 4.20
CA LEU A 91 3.29 3.58 3.27
C LEU A 91 2.82 4.28 2.00
N PHE A 92 2.30 5.50 2.08
CA PHE A 92 1.98 6.32 0.90
C PHE A 92 3.19 6.45 -0.04
N ILE A 93 4.36 6.80 0.52
CA ILE A 93 5.61 6.93 -0.24
C ILE A 93 6.05 5.57 -0.81
N LEU A 94 6.01 4.50 0.00
CA LEU A 94 6.42 3.16 -0.42
C LEU A 94 5.58 2.64 -1.58
N PHE A 95 4.25 2.77 -1.55
CA PHE A 95 3.38 2.33 -2.65
C PHE A 95 3.64 3.12 -3.94
N PHE A 96 3.88 4.42 -3.84
CA PHE A 96 4.25 5.25 -4.99
C PHE A 96 5.61 4.86 -5.57
N LEU A 97 6.64 4.75 -4.73
CA LEU A 97 7.99 4.36 -5.15
C LEU A 97 8.02 2.93 -5.71
N PHE A 98 7.31 2.01 -5.09
CA PHE A 98 7.24 0.63 -5.54
C PHE A 98 6.59 0.52 -6.92
N TYR A 99 5.52 1.27 -7.21
CA TYR A 99 4.96 1.31 -8.57
C TYR A 99 6.00 1.79 -9.60
N ASN A 100 6.74 2.85 -9.29
CA ASN A 100 7.77 3.39 -10.18
C ASN A 100 8.95 2.42 -10.36
N PHE A 101 9.28 1.65 -9.32
CA PHE A 101 10.28 0.60 -9.37
C PHE A 101 9.79 -0.59 -10.21
N GLU A 102 8.63 -1.16 -9.85
CA GLU A 102 8.01 -2.31 -10.50
C GLU A 102 7.80 -2.07 -12.00
N SER A 103 7.37 -0.86 -12.39
CA SER A 103 7.13 -0.51 -13.79
C SER A 103 8.36 -0.55 -14.68
N LYS A 104 9.57 -0.47 -14.11
CA LYS A 104 10.84 -0.55 -14.84
C LYS A 104 11.35 -1.97 -14.99
N ILE A 105 11.03 -2.84 -14.03
CA ILE A 105 11.64 -4.17 -13.92
C ILE A 105 10.70 -5.31 -14.29
N ASN A 106 9.39 -5.12 -14.18
CA ASN A 106 8.40 -6.19 -14.38
C ASN A 106 7.96 -6.24 -15.85
N PRO A 107 8.29 -7.31 -16.60
CA PRO A 107 7.97 -7.41 -18.03
C PRO A 107 6.46 -7.32 -18.32
N HIS A 108 5.61 -7.63 -17.35
CA HIS A 108 4.15 -7.51 -17.49
C HIS A 108 3.67 -6.07 -17.71
N PHE A 109 4.47 -5.04 -17.40
CA PHE A 109 4.12 -3.64 -17.68
C PHE A 109 4.05 -3.33 -19.18
N SER A 110 4.66 -4.14 -20.05
CA SER A 110 4.44 -4.07 -21.50
C SER A 110 2.98 -4.29 -21.90
N ASN A 111 2.21 -5.00 -21.07
CA ASN A 111 0.78 -5.19 -21.27
C ASN A 111 -0.03 -4.01 -20.72
N TYR A 112 -0.67 -3.26 -21.61
CA TYR A 112 -1.49 -2.09 -21.27
C TYR A 112 -2.54 -2.37 -20.17
N LYS A 113 -3.19 -3.54 -20.19
CA LYS A 113 -4.23 -3.88 -19.19
C LYS A 113 -3.62 -4.06 -17.80
N TYR A 114 -2.44 -4.66 -17.70
CA TYR A 114 -1.73 -4.83 -16.43
C TYR A 114 -1.23 -3.48 -15.91
N MET A 115 -0.58 -2.68 -16.76
CA MET A 115 -0.14 -1.33 -16.41
C MET A 115 -1.31 -0.46 -15.91
N LYS A 116 -2.44 -0.45 -16.64
CA LYS A 116 -3.64 0.29 -16.25
C LYS A 116 -4.20 -0.19 -14.91
N LEU A 117 -4.24 -1.51 -14.68
CA LEU A 117 -4.65 -2.08 -13.41
C LEU A 117 -3.74 -1.57 -12.27
N ARG A 118 -2.41 -1.75 -12.40
CA ARG A 118 -1.45 -1.34 -11.36
C ARG A 118 -1.54 0.16 -11.06
N LYS A 119 -1.62 1.01 -12.10
CA LYS A 119 -1.79 2.46 -11.94
C LYS A 119 -3.05 2.78 -11.14
N ASN A 120 -4.19 2.21 -11.53
CA ASN A 120 -5.46 2.45 -10.83
C ASN A 120 -5.39 1.99 -9.37
N LEU A 121 -4.90 0.78 -9.11
CA LEU A 121 -4.78 0.25 -7.75
C LEU A 121 -3.90 1.15 -6.88
N THR A 122 -2.70 1.50 -7.36
CA THR A 122 -1.78 2.37 -6.60
C THR A 122 -2.39 3.75 -6.35
N THR A 123 -3.06 4.36 -7.33
CA THR A 123 -3.73 5.66 -7.13
C THR A 123 -4.81 5.58 -6.04
N TRP A 124 -5.65 4.54 -6.04
CA TRP A 124 -6.67 4.36 -5.00
C TRP A 124 -6.07 4.12 -3.62
N VAL A 125 -5.05 3.27 -3.51
CA VAL A 125 -4.34 3.02 -2.24
C VAL A 125 -3.70 4.30 -1.71
N CYS A 126 -3.00 5.06 -2.55
CA CYS A 126 -2.41 6.34 -2.17
C CYS A 126 -3.49 7.35 -1.74
N GLY A 127 -4.65 7.37 -2.42
CA GLY A 127 -5.79 8.18 -2.01
C GLY A 127 -6.33 7.82 -0.62
N CYS A 128 -6.40 6.52 -0.30
CA CYS A 128 -6.80 6.04 1.03
C CYS A 128 -5.85 6.57 2.12
N TYR A 129 -4.54 6.44 1.91
CA TYR A 129 -3.57 6.97 2.89
C TYR A 129 -3.62 8.48 3.02
N LEU A 130 -3.69 9.21 1.90
CA LEU A 130 -3.76 10.67 1.93
C LEU A 130 -4.99 11.13 2.73
N PHE A 131 -6.14 10.52 2.47
CA PHE A 131 -7.37 10.83 3.20
C PHE A 131 -7.25 10.53 4.70
N SER A 132 -6.75 9.34 5.08
CA SER A 132 -6.56 8.98 6.50
C SER A 132 -5.52 9.85 7.22
N ILE A 133 -4.49 10.33 6.53
CA ILE A 133 -3.54 11.29 7.10
C ILE A 133 -4.25 12.62 7.39
N LEU A 134 -5.09 13.09 6.47
CA LEU A 134 -5.84 14.34 6.66
C LEU A 134 -6.85 14.25 7.82
N THR A 135 -7.55 13.12 7.96
CA THR A 135 -8.45 12.90 9.10
C THR A 135 -7.69 12.87 10.42
N ALA A 136 -6.57 12.12 10.48
CA ALA A 136 -5.74 12.04 11.68
C ALA A 136 -5.16 13.40 12.10
N LEU A 137 -4.79 14.27 11.14
CA LEU A 137 -4.30 15.61 11.42
C LEU A 137 -5.39 16.56 11.94
N ASN A 138 -6.64 16.39 11.49
CA ASN A 138 -7.76 17.18 12.00
C ASN A 138 -8.14 16.77 13.41
N PHE A 139 -8.06 15.47 13.74
CA PHE A 139 -8.34 14.98 15.09
C PHE A 139 -7.38 15.55 16.14
N LEU A 140 -6.09 15.74 15.81
CA LEU A 140 -5.10 16.34 16.72
C LEU A 140 -5.31 17.83 17.02
N LYS A 141 -6.21 18.52 16.30
CA LYS A 141 -6.48 19.96 16.47
C LYS A 141 -7.69 20.27 17.35
N ILE A 142 -8.42 19.26 17.80
CA ILE A 142 -9.58 19.36 18.70
C ILE A 142 -9.14 19.03 20.11
#